data_AF-A0A2V9ZFN6-F1
#
_entry.id   AF-A0A2V9ZFN6-F1
#
_cell.length_a   1.000
_cell.length_b   1.000
_cell.length_c   1.000
_cell.angle_alpha   90.00
_cell.angle_beta   90.00
_cell.angle_gamma   90.00
#
_symmetry.space_group_name_H-M   'P 1'
#
loop_
_entity.id
_entity.type
_entity.pdbx_description
1 polymer ?
#
loop_
_entity_poly.entity_id
_entity_poly.type
_entity_poly.pdbx_seq_one_letter_code
_entity_poly.pdbx_strand_id
1 'polypeptide(L)'
;MQLRSQLRHHSSQFLRLITLFILTALLVACSAYAQDAYCPQSISVKQTAEKVPAGWTAGQEKTPNNLAGITFYDGPPEQEASLVYDKWTKRNGLAYGVWSFTPNSSSGIWLSCRYAATNVVLSKRLPASTSECTVTYNPKVTVDGYPEIQKIACH
;
A
#
# COMPACT_ATOMS: atom_id res chain seq x y z
N MET A 1 47.04 48.47 -8.77
CA MET A 1 46.61 47.75 -7.54
C MET A 1 45.09 47.45 -7.48
N GLN A 2 44.25 47.97 -8.39
CA GLN A 2 42.77 47.79 -8.33
C GLN A 2 42.21 46.52 -9.03
N LEU A 3 42.92 45.92 -10.00
CA LEU A 3 42.40 44.77 -10.77
C LEU A 3 42.30 43.46 -9.96
N ARG A 4 43.18 43.28 -8.96
CA ARG A 4 43.19 42.08 -8.10
C ARG A 4 42.05 42.04 -7.07
N SER A 5 41.45 43.20 -6.76
CA SER A 5 40.32 43.32 -5.82
C SER A 5 39.01 42.90 -6.48
N GLN A 6 38.77 43.37 -7.71
CA GLN A 6 37.56 43.09 -8.49
C GLN A 6 37.39 41.58 -8.79
N LEU A 7 38.49 40.90 -9.13
CA LEU A 7 38.49 39.45 -9.37
C LEU A 7 38.19 38.62 -8.11
N ARG A 8 38.60 39.10 -6.92
CA ARG A 8 38.30 38.44 -5.64
C ARG A 8 36.85 38.64 -5.20
N HIS A 9 36.24 39.77 -5.54
CA HIS A 9 34.82 40.00 -5.29
C HIS A 9 33.95 39.16 -6.22
N HIS A 10 34.26 39.11 -7.52
CA HIS A 10 33.52 38.26 -8.46
C HIS A 10 33.66 36.77 -8.15
N SER A 11 34.86 36.30 -7.76
CA SER A 11 35.05 34.89 -7.37
C SER A 11 34.28 34.53 -6.09
N SER A 12 34.24 35.42 -5.10
CA SER A 12 33.47 35.20 -3.87
C SER A 12 31.95 35.24 -4.10
N GLN A 13 31.47 36.07 -5.03
CA GLN A 13 30.04 36.11 -5.39
C GLN A 13 29.63 34.89 -6.21
N PHE A 14 30.46 34.44 -7.16
CA PHE A 14 30.23 33.20 -7.91
C PHE A 14 30.21 31.97 -7.00
N LEU A 15 31.14 31.88 -6.04
CA LEU A 15 31.21 30.74 -5.13
C LEU A 15 29.97 30.66 -4.22
N ARG A 16 29.44 31.81 -3.77
CA ARG A 16 28.19 31.92 -2.99
C ARG A 16 26.95 31.53 -3.80
N LEU A 17 26.89 31.92 -5.08
CA LEU A 17 25.78 31.55 -5.96
C LEU A 17 25.78 30.05 -6.26
N ILE A 18 26.95 29.44 -6.46
CA ILE A 18 27.08 27.98 -6.66
C ILE A 18 26.68 27.21 -5.40
N THR A 19 27.08 27.67 -4.20
CA THR A 19 26.67 27.02 -2.94
C THR A 19 25.16 27.13 -2.70
N LEU A 20 24.53 28.25 -3.03
CA LEU A 20 23.07 28.40 -2.93
C LEU A 20 22.33 27.45 -3.89
N PHE A 21 22.84 27.29 -5.13
CA PHE A 21 22.24 26.44 -6.15
C PHE A 21 22.38 24.94 -5.83
N ILE A 22 23.50 24.53 -5.20
CA ILE A 22 23.69 23.16 -4.72
C ILE A 22 22.73 22.86 -3.55
N LEU A 23 22.56 23.80 -2.62
CA LEU A 23 21.65 23.62 -1.48
C LEU A 23 20.17 23.47 -1.91
N THR A 24 19.73 24.24 -2.92
CA THR A 24 18.37 24.11 -3.46
C THR A 24 18.16 22.82 -4.27
N ALA A 25 19.17 22.34 -4.99
CA ALA A 25 19.08 21.07 -5.73
C ALA A 25 18.95 19.84 -4.80
N LEU A 26 19.58 19.87 -3.62
CA LEU A 26 19.48 18.77 -2.63
C LEU A 26 18.10 18.66 -1.95
N LEU A 27 17.32 19.74 -1.91
CA LEU A 27 15.97 19.74 -1.30
C LEU A 27 14.89 19.12 -2.21
N VAL A 28 15.13 19.01 -3.52
CA VAL A 28 14.14 18.51 -4.50
C VAL A 28 14.18 16.98 -4.67
N ALA A 29 15.18 16.29 -4.14
CA ALA A 29 15.35 14.85 -4.33
C ALA A 29 14.61 13.95 -3.31
N CYS A 30 13.80 14.52 -2.40
CA CYS A 30 12.96 13.71 -1.52
C CYS A 30 11.65 13.38 -2.23
N SER A 31 11.72 12.50 -3.22
CA SER A 31 10.55 11.73 -3.64
C SER A 31 10.18 10.86 -2.45
N ALA A 32 9.25 11.34 -1.60
CA ALA A 32 8.53 10.45 -0.72
C ALA A 32 7.87 9.41 -1.63
N TYR A 33 8.51 8.24 -1.78
CA TYR A 33 7.85 7.04 -2.23
C TYR A 33 6.76 6.82 -1.19
N ALA A 34 5.58 7.38 -1.44
CA ALA A 34 4.37 6.93 -0.80
C ALA A 34 4.33 5.44 -1.12
N GLN A 35 4.73 4.59 -0.16
CA GLN A 35 4.60 3.15 -0.29
C GLN A 35 3.18 2.92 -0.78
N ASP A 36 3.06 2.39 -1.99
CA ASP A 36 1.77 2.05 -2.57
C ASP A 36 0.96 1.36 -1.47
N ALA A 37 -0.15 1.98 -1.06
CA ALA A 37 -1.06 1.32 -0.15
C ALA A 37 -1.47 0.01 -0.83
N TYR A 38 -0.93 -1.11 -0.34
CA TYR A 38 -1.11 -2.43 -0.95
C TYR A 38 -2.58 -2.72 -1.23
N CYS A 39 -3.39 -2.48 -0.20
CA CYS A 39 -4.85 -2.43 -0.27
C CYS A 39 -5.32 -1.02 0.13
N PRO A 40 -6.15 -0.35 -0.69
CA PRO A 40 -6.92 0.80 -0.23
C PRO A 40 -7.72 0.46 1.04
N GLN A 41 -7.75 1.37 2.02
CA GLN A 41 -8.49 1.16 3.27
C GLN A 41 -10.01 1.10 3.05
N SER A 42 -10.51 1.77 2.02
CA SER A 42 -11.90 1.69 1.60
C SER A 42 -12.03 1.87 0.09
N ILE A 43 -13.09 1.34 -0.49
CA ILE A 43 -13.47 1.56 -1.88
C ILE A 43 -14.92 2.02 -1.98
N SER A 44 -15.25 2.66 -3.11
CA SER A 44 -16.63 2.94 -3.49
C SER A 44 -17.04 1.97 -4.59
N VAL A 45 -18.07 1.18 -4.33
CA VAL A 45 -18.65 0.26 -5.32
C VAL A 45 -20.01 0.77 -5.79
N LYS A 46 -20.41 0.33 -6.98
CA LYS A 46 -21.80 0.46 -7.45
C LYS A 46 -22.38 -0.94 -7.57
N GLN A 47 -23.35 -1.27 -6.73
CA GLN A 47 -24.04 -2.56 -6.75
C GLN A 47 -25.53 -2.34 -6.91
N THR A 48 -26.17 -3.16 -7.75
CA THR A 48 -27.59 -3.07 -8.06
C THR A 48 -28.20 -4.46 -7.92
N ALA A 49 -29.38 -4.57 -7.30
CA ALA A 49 -30.13 -5.81 -7.27
C ALA A 49 -30.64 -6.16 -8.68
N GLU A 50 -30.34 -7.36 -9.17
CA GLU A 50 -30.83 -7.82 -10.48
C GLU A 50 -32.35 -8.03 -10.48
N LYS A 51 -32.90 -8.50 -9.36
CA LYS A 51 -34.34 -8.68 -9.16
C LYS A 51 -34.73 -8.15 -7.79
N VAL A 52 -35.76 -7.31 -7.76
CA VAL A 52 -36.34 -6.75 -6.54
C VAL A 52 -37.67 -7.45 -6.28
N PRO A 53 -37.84 -8.15 -5.13
CA PRO A 53 -39.09 -8.82 -4.82
C PRO A 53 -40.27 -7.84 -4.75
N ALA A 54 -41.48 -8.34 -5.03
CA ALA A 54 -42.69 -7.52 -4.98
C ALA A 54 -42.88 -6.87 -3.59
N GLY A 55 -43.20 -5.58 -3.57
CA GLY A 55 -43.36 -4.81 -2.34
C GLY A 55 -42.05 -4.25 -1.75
N TRP A 56 -40.89 -4.53 -2.35
CA TRP A 56 -39.60 -3.98 -1.94
C TRP A 56 -39.12 -2.88 -2.89
N THR A 57 -38.32 -1.96 -2.35
CA THR A 57 -37.62 -0.93 -3.11
C THR A 57 -36.13 -1.16 -2.97
N ALA A 58 -35.40 -1.24 -4.09
CA ALA A 58 -33.94 -1.29 -4.06
C ALA A 58 -33.34 0.08 -3.74
N GLY A 59 -32.26 0.07 -2.99
CA GLY A 59 -31.46 1.25 -2.69
C GLY A 59 -29.99 0.87 -2.59
N GLN A 60 -29.12 1.88 -2.53
CA GLN A 60 -27.70 1.70 -2.30
C GLN A 60 -27.28 2.53 -1.08
N GLU A 61 -26.56 1.90 -0.15
CA GLU A 61 -25.94 2.61 0.95
C GLU A 61 -24.82 3.53 0.44
N LYS A 62 -24.62 4.68 1.11
CA LYS A 62 -23.58 5.66 0.76
C LYS A 62 -22.27 5.44 1.53
N THR A 63 -22.24 4.47 2.42
CA THR A 63 -21.08 4.13 3.23
C THR A 63 -20.01 3.42 2.38
N PRO A 64 -18.73 3.84 2.48
CA PRO A 64 -17.65 3.14 1.80
C PRO A 64 -17.52 1.68 2.25
N ASN A 65 -17.07 0.82 1.34
CA ASN A 65 -16.74 -0.57 1.66
C ASN A 65 -15.32 -0.61 2.23
N ASN A 66 -15.19 -0.88 3.53
CA ASN A 66 -13.90 -0.90 4.20
C ASN A 66 -13.15 -2.21 3.93
N LEU A 67 -11.81 -2.16 3.98
CA LEU A 67 -10.95 -3.32 3.84
C LEU A 67 -11.26 -4.34 4.95
N ALA A 68 -11.71 -5.52 4.55
CA ALA A 68 -12.14 -6.59 5.44
C ALA A 68 -11.14 -7.76 5.48
N GLY A 69 -10.36 -7.94 4.42
CA GLY A 69 -9.46 -9.09 4.33
C GLY A 69 -8.34 -8.90 3.31
N ILE A 70 -7.28 -9.67 3.52
CA ILE A 70 -6.12 -9.74 2.64
C ILE A 70 -5.68 -11.20 2.52
N THR A 71 -5.34 -11.61 1.31
CA THR A 71 -4.79 -12.94 1.01
C THR A 71 -3.66 -12.80 -0.01
N PHE A 72 -2.67 -13.67 0.10
CA PHE A 72 -1.60 -13.82 -0.89
C PHE A 72 -1.80 -15.13 -1.66
N TYR A 73 -1.47 -15.14 -2.94
CA TYR A 73 -1.61 -16.30 -3.84
C TYR A 73 -0.28 -16.58 -4.55
N ASP A 74 -0.01 -17.85 -4.81
CA ASP A 74 1.04 -18.27 -5.73
C ASP A 74 0.48 -18.35 -7.15
N GLY A 75 0.65 -17.28 -7.93
CA GLY A 75 -0.06 -17.06 -9.20
C GLY A 75 -1.36 -16.27 -9.06
N PRO A 76 -2.05 -15.98 -10.19
CA PRO A 76 -3.30 -15.22 -10.19
C PRO A 76 -4.39 -15.86 -9.30
N PRO A 77 -5.24 -15.06 -8.61
CA PRO A 77 -6.27 -15.59 -7.71
C PRO A 77 -7.25 -16.58 -8.35
N GLU A 78 -7.45 -16.52 -9.66
CA GLU A 78 -8.30 -17.45 -10.43
C GLU A 78 -7.76 -18.89 -10.42
N GLN A 79 -6.50 -19.09 -10.05
CA GLN A 79 -5.89 -20.40 -9.87
C GLN A 79 -6.10 -20.98 -8.45
N GLU A 80 -6.73 -20.20 -7.56
CA GLU A 80 -7.14 -20.61 -6.21
C GLU A 80 -5.99 -21.11 -5.30
N ALA A 81 -4.75 -20.77 -5.62
CA ALA A 81 -3.55 -21.15 -4.87
C ALA A 81 -3.25 -20.19 -3.69
N SER A 82 -4.19 -20.06 -2.75
CA SER A 82 -4.04 -19.16 -1.60
C SER A 82 -2.95 -19.65 -0.63
N LEU A 83 -2.11 -18.73 -0.17
CA LEU A 83 -1.02 -18.98 0.77
C LEU A 83 -1.46 -18.71 2.21
N VAL A 84 -1.18 -19.65 3.10
CA VAL A 84 -1.29 -19.45 4.55
C VAL A 84 -0.05 -18.71 5.06
N TYR A 85 -0.20 -17.99 6.17
CA TYR A 85 0.95 -17.35 6.82
C TYR A 85 1.93 -18.42 7.34
N ASP A 86 3.21 -18.11 7.30
CA ASP A 86 4.27 -18.91 7.92
C ASP A 86 4.33 -18.68 9.44
N LYS A 87 4.00 -17.45 9.87
CA LYS A 87 4.01 -17.08 11.30
C LYS A 87 2.79 -16.26 11.67
N TRP A 88 2.25 -16.55 12.85
CA TRP A 88 1.23 -15.75 13.50
C TRP A 88 1.63 -15.41 14.93
N THR A 89 1.85 -14.13 15.21
CA THR A 89 2.30 -13.66 16.53
C THR A 89 1.34 -12.64 17.09
N LYS A 90 1.09 -12.68 18.41
CA LYS A 90 0.34 -11.63 19.12
C LYS A 90 1.28 -10.89 20.07
N ARG A 91 1.34 -9.56 19.97
CA ARG A 91 2.17 -8.72 20.85
C ARG A 91 1.55 -7.34 20.97
N ASN A 92 1.63 -6.75 22.17
CA ASN A 92 1.15 -5.39 22.45
C ASN A 92 -0.33 -5.16 22.06
N GLY A 93 -1.16 -6.19 22.17
CA GLY A 93 -2.58 -6.12 21.80
C GLY A 93 -2.86 -6.17 20.30
N LEU A 94 -1.85 -6.34 19.45
CA LEU A 94 -1.96 -6.54 18.01
C LEU A 94 -1.63 -7.98 17.62
N ALA A 95 -2.05 -8.38 16.42
CA ALA A 95 -1.67 -9.65 15.81
C ALA A 95 -0.93 -9.41 14.48
N TYR A 96 0.00 -10.31 14.15
CA TYR A 96 0.89 -10.18 13.01
C TYR A 96 0.90 -11.49 12.24
N GLY A 97 0.45 -11.46 10.99
CA GLY A 97 0.62 -12.56 10.03
C GLY A 97 1.82 -12.27 9.13
N VAL A 98 2.72 -13.22 8.99
CA VAL A 98 3.92 -13.10 8.14
C VAL A 98 3.88 -14.18 7.08
N TRP A 99 4.07 -13.77 5.83
CA TRP A 99 4.23 -14.65 4.67
C TRP A 99 5.61 -14.43 4.08
N SER A 100 6.37 -15.50 3.92
CA SER A 100 7.67 -15.53 3.26
C SER A 100 7.51 -16.19 1.89
N PHE A 101 8.12 -15.59 0.86
CA PHE A 101 8.01 -16.02 -0.52
C PHE A 101 9.39 -16.34 -1.08
N THR A 102 9.43 -17.23 -2.06
CA THR A 102 10.63 -17.38 -2.89
C THR A 102 10.68 -16.22 -3.89
N PRO A 103 11.69 -15.33 -3.81
CA PRO A 103 11.82 -14.23 -4.76
C PRO A 103 11.96 -14.77 -6.18
N ASN A 104 11.41 -14.06 -7.16
CA ASN A 104 11.41 -14.46 -8.57
C ASN A 104 10.73 -15.83 -8.84
N SER A 105 9.74 -16.22 -8.03
CA SER A 105 8.83 -17.32 -8.38
C SER A 105 8.27 -17.13 -9.80
N SER A 106 8.21 -18.21 -10.59
CA SER A 106 7.74 -18.19 -11.98
C SER A 106 6.27 -17.78 -12.10
N SER A 107 5.43 -18.25 -11.19
CA SER A 107 4.01 -17.85 -11.05
C SER A 107 3.88 -16.41 -10.51
N GLY A 108 4.83 -16.01 -9.66
CA GLY A 108 4.84 -14.72 -8.97
C GLY A 108 3.76 -14.61 -7.90
N ILE A 109 3.99 -13.74 -6.92
CA ILE A 109 3.06 -13.57 -5.80
C ILE A 109 2.00 -12.55 -6.13
N TRP A 110 0.75 -12.89 -5.86
CA TRP A 110 -0.39 -11.99 -6.01
C TRP A 110 -0.97 -11.63 -4.67
N LEU A 111 -1.32 -10.36 -4.54
CA LEU A 111 -2.07 -9.80 -3.42
C LEU A 111 -3.54 -9.70 -3.83
N SER A 112 -4.45 -10.10 -2.94
CA SER A 112 -5.88 -9.83 -3.08
C SER A 112 -6.45 -9.17 -1.83
N CYS A 113 -7.26 -8.13 -2.02
CA CYS A 113 -7.89 -7.31 -1.00
C CYS A 113 -9.41 -7.49 -1.09
N ARG A 114 -10.03 -7.92 0.01
CA ARG A 114 -11.49 -8.11 0.12
C ARG A 114 -12.10 -6.99 0.94
N TYR A 115 -13.27 -6.52 0.52
CA TYR A 115 -13.96 -5.37 1.12
C TYR A 115 -15.30 -5.79 1.73
N ALA A 116 -15.67 -5.15 2.84
CA ALA A 116 -16.91 -5.42 3.56
C ALA A 116 -18.14 -5.05 2.70
N ALA A 117 -19.25 -5.78 2.90
CA ALA A 117 -20.55 -5.49 2.27
C ALA A 117 -20.51 -5.41 0.72
N THR A 118 -19.57 -6.12 0.09
CA THR A 118 -19.49 -6.23 -1.38
C THR A 118 -18.80 -7.53 -1.80
N ASN A 119 -19.05 -7.97 -3.03
CA ASN A 119 -18.32 -9.07 -3.66
C ASN A 119 -17.12 -8.59 -4.49
N VAL A 120 -16.85 -7.28 -4.52
CA VAL A 120 -15.70 -6.71 -5.21
C VAL A 120 -14.41 -7.01 -4.44
N VAL A 121 -13.43 -7.55 -5.15
CA VAL A 121 -12.06 -7.80 -4.71
C VAL A 121 -11.10 -7.04 -5.61
N LEU A 122 -10.03 -6.50 -5.05
CA LEU A 122 -8.92 -5.91 -5.82
C LEU A 122 -7.72 -6.83 -5.74
N SER A 123 -7.15 -7.18 -6.88
CA SER A 123 -5.98 -8.05 -6.94
C SER A 123 -4.88 -7.43 -7.79
N LYS A 124 -3.63 -7.57 -7.36
CA LYS A 124 -2.46 -7.16 -8.14
C LYS A 124 -1.28 -8.09 -7.91
N ARG A 125 -0.44 -8.26 -8.92
CA ARG A 125 0.85 -8.94 -8.79
C ARG A 125 1.81 -8.06 -7.99
N LEU A 126 2.51 -8.64 -7.03
CA LEU A 126 3.58 -7.97 -6.28
C LEU A 126 4.87 -7.90 -7.13
N PRO A 127 5.78 -6.96 -6.83
CA PRO A 127 7.11 -6.94 -7.43
C PRO A 127 7.81 -8.30 -7.31
N ALA A 128 8.54 -8.72 -8.35
CA ALA A 128 9.23 -10.02 -8.36
C ALA A 128 10.28 -10.16 -7.24
N SER A 129 10.78 -9.03 -6.72
CA SER A 129 11.72 -8.97 -5.60
C SER A 129 11.06 -9.16 -4.24
N THR A 130 9.73 -9.12 -4.14
CA THR A 130 9.04 -9.26 -2.85
C THR A 130 9.28 -10.66 -2.29
N SER A 131 9.88 -10.68 -1.11
CA SER A 131 10.35 -11.86 -0.39
C SER A 131 9.56 -12.11 0.89
N GLU A 132 8.93 -11.07 1.45
CA GLU A 132 8.10 -11.20 2.63
C GLU A 132 6.99 -10.14 2.66
N CYS A 133 5.82 -10.50 3.18
CA CYS A 133 4.78 -9.57 3.58
C CYS A 133 4.39 -9.80 5.04
N THR A 134 4.31 -8.73 5.82
CA THR A 134 3.74 -8.71 7.16
C THR A 134 2.43 -7.92 7.16
N VAL A 135 1.37 -8.53 7.68
CA VAL A 135 0.07 -7.88 7.92
C VAL A 135 -0.14 -7.71 9.41
N THR A 136 -0.40 -6.48 9.83
CA THR A 136 -0.74 -6.12 11.22
C THR A 136 -2.24 -5.98 11.37
N TYR A 137 -2.78 -6.68 12.36
CA TYR A 137 -4.20 -6.73 12.69
C TYR A 137 -4.46 -6.15 14.07
N ASN A 138 -5.58 -5.44 14.21
CA ASN A 138 -6.14 -5.05 15.49
C ASN A 138 -7.28 -6.01 15.87
N PRO A 139 -7.04 -6.95 16.79
CA PRO A 139 -8.04 -7.95 17.18
C PRO A 139 -9.21 -7.36 17.98
N LYS A 140 -9.16 -6.08 18.38
CA LYS A 140 -10.23 -5.43 19.15
C LYS A 140 -11.25 -4.71 18.26
N VAL A 141 -10.95 -4.51 16.99
CA VAL A 141 -11.82 -3.85 16.01
C VAL A 141 -12.14 -4.87 14.93
N THR A 142 -13.42 -4.97 14.57
CA THR A 142 -13.87 -5.93 13.57
C THR A 142 -14.47 -5.24 12.36
N VAL A 143 -14.08 -5.70 11.16
CA VAL A 143 -14.66 -5.32 9.88
C VAL A 143 -15.17 -6.59 9.21
N ASP A 144 -16.47 -6.67 8.91
CA ASP A 144 -17.10 -7.87 8.33
C ASP A 144 -16.86 -9.16 9.15
N GLY A 145 -16.72 -9.04 10.48
CA GLY A 145 -16.40 -10.16 11.38
C GLY A 145 -14.92 -10.55 11.46
N TYR A 146 -14.03 -9.87 10.74
CA TYR A 146 -12.59 -10.10 10.77
C TYR A 146 -11.85 -9.00 11.55
N PRO A 147 -10.71 -9.28 12.18
CA PRO A 147 -9.85 -8.25 12.76
C PRO A 147 -9.48 -7.17 11.74
N GLU A 148 -9.56 -5.90 12.14
CA GLU A 148 -9.17 -4.77 11.30
C GLU A 148 -7.71 -4.89 10.85
N ILE A 149 -7.45 -4.67 9.55
CA ILE A 149 -6.11 -4.58 8.98
C ILE A 149 -5.59 -3.15 9.17
N GLN A 150 -4.57 -3.00 10.01
CA GLN A 150 -3.97 -1.69 10.30
C GLN A 150 -2.82 -1.35 9.37
N LYS A 151 -2.02 -2.34 8.98
CA LYS A 151 -0.83 -2.13 8.17
C LYS A 151 -0.50 -3.35 7.34
N ILE A 152 -0.06 -3.10 6.12
CA ILE A 152 0.51 -4.10 5.20
C ILE A 152 1.90 -3.59 4.83
N ALA A 153 2.93 -4.41 5.03
CA ALA A 153 4.29 -4.07 4.66
C ALA A 153 4.93 -5.26 3.95
N CYS A 154 5.43 -5.06 2.73
CA CYS A 154 6.18 -6.07 2.02
C CYS A 154 7.56 -5.54 1.60
N HIS A 155 8.53 -6.44 1.51
CA HIS A 155 9.91 -6.14 1.11
C HIS A 155 10.49 -7.22 0.20
#